data_AF-A0A958KSF8-F1
#
_entry.id   AF-A0A958KSF8-F1
#
_cell.length_a   1.000
_cell.length_b   1.000
_cell.length_c   1.000
_cell.angle_alpha   90.00
_cell.angle_beta   90.00
_cell.angle_gamma   90.00
#
_symmetry.space_group_name_H-M   'P 1'
#
loop_
_entity.id
_entity.type
_entity.pdbx_description
1 polymer ?
#
loop_
_entity_poly.entity_id
_entity_poly.type
_entity_poly.pdbx_seq_one_letter_code
_entity_poly.pdbx_strand_id
1 'polypeptide(L)'
;MKYVIITICILSGINANAQARKYSNCDVARNIIEPANSQGFYMSEDCKIAYVLPPINGKIKIDNYVQSLTDSQCKAELSLLNLFDDKIAKLEKAQVGLDRAYKDLEKKDAKIQKLKKYCNPLRTIDEKYGLALRQFDLEVEKNEKTISLLESNYSLCMGQEDSDSCDNPKEEIGDLRQAINELNAEKSEYEFEQSKNKIELDFCVADTDREIANIQADDRYYQEESKKLEKARDEYYTLLKEEMKPLLSEAGGHVTVGYYSGHNDLVKLFKAENKNLSSKVEFAPVRVRKAIIAFNRITNGVKAGMPVILKSNIYGVEAPAEDGEVQPEQLISSGSNSANITFGEAASGDMIINKYSACTLSSDFNGLNDLQRKEKFAAMIKPTVVFNYEVQVDRKIGIKYNESHLYQLIKKSSSRRGFFRSRSSGSITEKSESKKWIQISIKSQDDRVSFADSEKMMMDIRREFLDSALLKVAKSYLTEEQVRLQDPGSDGATGAAQQLEKIPNVYAQYAAVALNIGSALFGGSSSEANMTKLVSAQQEELLEDNKMVSEYGQQTLTSEATK
;
A
#
# COMPACT_ATOMS: atom_id res chain seq x y z
N MET A 1 32.47 -31.37 40.24
CA MET A 1 31.41 -31.18 39.23
C MET A 1 32.02 -30.43 38.07
N LYS A 2 31.96 -31.00 36.85
CA LYS A 2 32.55 -30.40 35.64
C LYS A 2 31.61 -29.31 35.10
N TYR A 3 32.14 -28.10 34.94
CA TYR A 3 31.41 -26.98 34.32
C TYR A 3 31.29 -27.22 32.82
N VAL A 4 30.06 -27.35 32.33
CA VAL A 4 29.75 -27.29 30.91
C VAL A 4 29.42 -25.83 30.60
N ILE A 5 30.41 -25.09 30.13
CA ILE A 5 30.22 -23.78 29.52
C ILE A 5 29.66 -24.05 28.12
N ILE A 6 28.34 -23.93 27.96
CA ILE A 6 27.72 -23.87 26.63
C ILE A 6 27.96 -22.45 26.13
N THR A 7 29.12 -22.23 25.53
CA THR A 7 29.38 -21.06 24.69
C THR A 7 28.43 -21.17 23.51
N ILE A 8 27.43 -20.29 23.47
CA ILE A 8 26.55 -20.11 22.32
C ILE A 8 27.41 -19.51 21.19
N CYS A 9 28.08 -20.37 20.44
CA CYS A 9 28.47 -20.07 19.08
C CYS A 9 27.21 -20.19 18.22
N ILE A 10 26.37 -19.15 18.20
CA ILE A 10 25.65 -18.85 16.97
C ILE A 10 26.77 -18.51 15.99
N LEU A 11 27.23 -19.53 15.27
CA LEU A 11 27.98 -19.38 14.04
C LEU A 11 27.03 -18.74 13.03
N SER A 12 26.69 -17.47 13.23
CA SER A 12 26.61 -16.55 12.11
C SER A 12 28.01 -16.56 11.53
N GLY A 13 28.22 -17.45 10.57
CA GLY A 13 29.33 -17.35 9.65
C GLY A 13 29.14 -16.01 8.95
N ILE A 14 29.66 -14.94 9.56
CA ILE A 14 29.95 -13.68 8.91
C ILE A 14 31.12 -14.01 7.98
N ASN A 15 30.85 -14.78 6.93
CA ASN A 15 31.53 -14.55 5.69
C ASN A 15 31.10 -13.13 5.32
N ALA A 16 31.92 -12.16 5.70
CA ALA A 16 31.93 -10.80 5.17
C ALA A 16 32.27 -10.86 3.67
N ASN A 17 31.51 -11.65 2.91
CA ASN A 17 31.39 -11.47 1.49
C ASN A 17 30.66 -10.15 1.38
N ALA A 18 31.41 -9.09 1.05
CA ALA A 18 30.84 -7.82 0.72
C ALA A 18 29.72 -8.08 -0.31
N GLN A 19 28.51 -7.66 0.03
CA GLN A 19 27.30 -7.84 -0.76
C GLN A 19 26.63 -6.47 -0.92
N ALA A 20 25.93 -6.29 -2.03
CA ALA A 20 25.18 -5.08 -2.32
C ALA A 20 24.06 -4.90 -1.29
N ARG A 21 24.02 -3.79 -0.55
CA ARG A 21 22.91 -3.43 0.34
C ARG A 21 21.94 -2.50 -0.37
N LYS A 22 20.64 -2.83 -0.27
CA LYS A 22 19.57 -2.02 -0.86
C LYS A 22 19.51 -0.63 -0.24
N TYR A 23 19.61 -0.59 1.09
CA TYR A 23 19.59 0.63 1.88
C TYR A 23 20.93 0.75 2.58
N SER A 24 21.71 1.76 2.21
CA SER A 24 22.98 2.06 2.85
C SER A 24 23.03 3.55 3.18
N ASN A 25 23.50 3.88 4.38
CA ASN A 25 23.68 5.28 4.79
C ASN A 25 25.16 5.67 4.65
N CYS A 26 25.70 5.46 3.44
CA CYS A 26 27.09 5.77 3.13
C CYS A 26 27.21 7.23 2.68
N ASP A 27 27.85 8.09 3.48
CA ASP A 27 28.08 9.50 3.09
C ASP A 27 28.83 9.62 1.76
N VAL A 28 29.72 8.66 1.47
CA VAL A 28 30.49 8.62 0.23
C VAL A 28 29.60 8.39 -1.00
N ALA A 29 28.47 7.69 -0.85
CA ALA A 29 27.56 7.41 -1.96
C ALA A 29 26.99 8.70 -2.59
N ARG A 30 26.77 9.75 -1.77
CA ARG A 30 26.27 11.04 -2.26
C ARG A 30 27.23 11.77 -3.19
N ASN A 31 28.51 11.39 -3.18
CA ASN A 31 29.54 12.01 -4.01
C ASN A 31 29.88 11.17 -5.25
N ILE A 32 29.27 10.00 -5.42
CA ILE A 32 29.50 9.15 -6.59
C ILE A 32 28.74 9.75 -7.77
N ILE A 33 29.48 9.99 -8.85
CA ILE A 33 28.96 10.44 -10.14
C ILE A 33 28.60 9.20 -10.95
N GLU A 34 27.33 9.10 -11.34
CA GLU A 34 26.84 8.01 -12.19
C GLU A 34 27.05 8.35 -13.68
N PRO A 35 27.80 7.54 -14.44
CA PRO A 35 27.92 7.71 -15.87
C PRO A 35 26.57 7.58 -16.58
N ALA A 36 26.45 8.19 -17.76
CA ALA A 36 25.32 7.94 -18.66
C ALA A 36 25.20 6.44 -18.94
N ASN A 37 23.96 5.95 -19.13
CA ASN A 37 23.62 4.54 -19.31
C ASN A 37 23.66 3.65 -18.04
N SER A 38 23.83 4.24 -16.85
CA SER A 38 23.77 3.54 -15.55
C SER A 38 22.34 3.32 -15.07
N GLN A 39 22.03 2.16 -14.47
CA GLN A 39 20.80 1.94 -13.68
C GLN A 39 20.98 2.28 -12.19
N GLY A 40 22.16 2.72 -11.81
CA GLY A 40 22.54 3.03 -10.43
C GLY A 40 23.56 2.07 -9.85
N PHE A 41 23.73 2.13 -8.55
CA PHE A 41 24.62 1.27 -7.79
C PHE A 41 24.07 1.03 -6.38
N TYR A 42 24.54 -0.04 -5.74
CA TYR A 42 24.32 -0.33 -4.33
C TYR A 42 25.66 -0.35 -3.59
N MET A 43 25.71 0.13 -2.35
CA MET A 43 26.95 0.09 -1.56
C MET A 43 27.04 -1.21 -0.75
N SER A 44 28.26 -1.63 -0.44
CA SER A 44 28.54 -2.58 0.64
C SER A 44 28.23 -1.99 2.01
N GLU A 45 28.05 -2.86 3.00
CA GLU A 45 27.88 -2.47 4.41
C GLU A 45 29.00 -1.58 4.95
N ASP A 46 30.26 -1.86 4.57
CA ASP A 46 31.42 -1.09 4.99
C ASP A 46 31.65 0.19 4.16
N CYS A 47 30.74 0.49 3.23
CA CYS A 47 30.79 1.64 2.32
C CYS A 47 32.07 1.70 1.45
N LYS A 48 32.81 0.59 1.29
CA LYS A 48 34.05 0.54 0.50
C LYS A 48 33.85 0.01 -0.91
N ILE A 49 32.75 -0.68 -1.19
CA ILE A 49 32.48 -1.23 -2.53
C ILE A 49 31.15 -0.68 -3.03
N ALA A 50 31.16 -0.08 -4.21
CA ALA A 50 29.97 0.27 -4.97
C ALA A 50 29.71 -0.80 -6.03
N TYR A 51 28.64 -1.57 -5.85
CA TYR A 51 28.14 -2.56 -6.78
C TYR A 51 27.33 -1.88 -7.87
N VAL A 52 27.92 -1.74 -9.04
CA VAL A 52 27.33 -1.11 -10.22
C VAL A 52 26.27 -2.03 -10.80
N LEU A 53 25.07 -1.50 -11.03
CA LEU A 53 23.99 -2.24 -11.68
C LEU A 53 24.23 -2.41 -13.18
N PRO A 54 23.58 -3.39 -13.84
CA PRO A 54 23.67 -3.53 -15.28
C PRO A 54 23.26 -2.23 -16.00
N PRO A 55 23.82 -1.91 -17.17
CA PRO A 55 23.49 -0.68 -17.88
C PRO A 55 22.07 -0.68 -18.44
N ILE A 56 21.50 0.51 -18.66
CA ILE A 56 20.16 0.71 -19.27
C ILE A 56 20.13 0.17 -20.70
N ASN A 57 21.19 0.41 -21.46
CA ASN A 57 21.33 0.02 -22.86
C ASN A 57 22.51 -0.96 -23.02
N GLY A 58 22.29 -2.01 -23.81
CA GLY A 58 23.33 -2.93 -24.27
C GLY A 58 23.32 -3.05 -25.78
N LYS A 59 24.16 -3.94 -26.32
CA LYS A 59 24.24 -4.15 -27.75
C LYS A 59 23.81 -5.56 -28.13
N ILE A 60 23.12 -5.65 -29.25
CA ILE A 60 22.88 -6.93 -29.93
C ILE A 60 23.48 -6.86 -31.33
N LYS A 61 24.11 -7.96 -31.73
CA LYS A 61 24.66 -8.17 -33.05
C LYS A 61 24.00 -9.39 -33.67
N ILE A 62 23.55 -9.24 -34.91
CA ILE A 62 23.02 -10.35 -35.69
C ILE A 62 24.17 -10.89 -36.54
N ASP A 63 24.72 -12.04 -36.16
CA ASP A 63 25.85 -12.62 -36.87
C ASP A 63 25.39 -13.33 -38.15
N ASN A 64 24.25 -14.02 -38.10
CA ASN A 64 23.70 -14.73 -39.26
C ASN A 64 22.16 -14.81 -39.22
N TYR A 65 21.54 -14.86 -40.40
CA TYR A 65 20.10 -15.09 -40.59
C TYR A 65 19.90 -16.07 -41.75
N VAL A 66 19.20 -17.18 -41.49
CA VAL A 66 18.86 -18.20 -42.49
C VAL A 66 17.35 -18.43 -42.43
N GLN A 67 16.66 -18.16 -43.54
CA GLN A 67 15.23 -18.41 -43.64
C GLN A 67 14.95 -19.87 -43.99
N SER A 68 13.94 -20.48 -43.37
CA SER A 68 13.54 -21.88 -43.61
C SER A 68 12.36 -22.01 -44.59
N LEU A 69 11.77 -20.89 -45.03
CA LEU A 69 10.55 -20.81 -45.82
C LEU A 69 10.81 -20.19 -47.19
N THR A 70 10.02 -20.57 -48.19
CA THR A 70 10.05 -19.96 -49.52
C THR A 70 9.19 -18.69 -49.59
N ASP A 71 9.50 -17.78 -50.53
CA ASP A 71 8.69 -16.58 -50.76
C ASP A 71 7.23 -16.90 -51.10
N SER A 72 6.98 -18.01 -51.81
CA SER A 72 5.63 -18.46 -52.14
C SER A 72 4.82 -18.88 -50.90
N GLN A 73 5.46 -19.58 -49.95
CA GLN A 73 4.84 -19.91 -48.67
C GLN A 73 4.51 -18.64 -47.89
N CYS A 74 5.44 -17.70 -47.83
CA CYS A 74 5.23 -16.47 -47.09
C CYS A 74 4.18 -15.53 -47.69
N LYS A 75 4.06 -15.50 -49.02
CA LYS A 75 3.03 -14.69 -49.69
C LYS A 75 1.61 -15.16 -49.34
N ALA A 76 1.37 -16.47 -49.26
CA ALA A 76 0.07 -17.01 -48.89
C ALA A 76 -0.29 -16.62 -47.44
N GLU A 77 0.63 -16.84 -46.50
CA GLU A 77 0.41 -16.60 -45.07
C GLU A 77 0.22 -15.10 -44.76
N LEU A 78 1.05 -14.23 -45.34
CA LEU A 78 0.93 -12.78 -45.14
C LEU A 78 -0.34 -12.18 -45.76
N SER A 79 -0.87 -12.78 -46.83
CA SER A 79 -2.09 -12.28 -47.47
C SER A 79 -3.30 -12.40 -46.55
N LEU A 80 -3.36 -13.48 -45.77
CA LEU A 80 -4.40 -13.69 -44.76
C LEU A 80 -4.29 -12.62 -43.66
N LEU A 81 -3.09 -12.37 -43.15
CA LEU A 81 -2.85 -11.40 -42.07
C LEU A 81 -3.19 -9.96 -42.48
N ASN A 82 -2.86 -9.57 -43.71
CA ASN A 82 -3.23 -8.25 -44.22
C ASN A 82 -4.75 -8.05 -44.28
N LEU A 83 -5.53 -9.11 -44.51
CA LEU A 83 -7.00 -9.06 -44.42
C LEU A 83 -7.46 -8.83 -42.98
N PHE A 84 -6.76 -9.41 -41.99
CA PHE A 84 -7.05 -9.16 -40.58
C PHE A 84 -6.75 -7.72 -40.18
N ASP A 85 -5.61 -7.18 -40.59
CA ASP A 85 -5.25 -5.79 -40.28
C ASP A 85 -6.24 -4.78 -40.86
N ASP A 86 -6.67 -4.96 -42.12
CA ASP A 86 -7.64 -4.06 -42.76
C ASP A 86 -8.98 -4.06 -42.00
N LYS A 87 -9.45 -5.22 -41.54
CA LYS A 87 -10.69 -5.30 -40.75
C LYS A 87 -10.52 -4.69 -39.35
N ILE A 88 -9.40 -4.94 -38.66
CA ILE A 88 -9.13 -4.31 -37.35
C ILE A 88 -9.05 -2.79 -37.49
N ALA A 89 -8.33 -2.29 -38.48
CA ALA A 89 -8.24 -0.85 -38.75
C ALA A 89 -9.61 -0.23 -39.05
N LYS A 90 -10.50 -0.94 -39.74
CA LYS A 90 -11.90 -0.52 -39.95
C LYS A 90 -12.69 -0.45 -38.65
N LEU A 91 -12.54 -1.44 -37.77
CA LEU A 91 -13.19 -1.46 -36.45
C LEU A 91 -12.67 -0.34 -35.55
N GLU A 92 -11.35 -0.12 -35.50
CA GLU A 92 -10.75 0.98 -34.75
C GLU A 92 -11.22 2.34 -35.27
N LYS A 93 -11.30 2.51 -36.61
CA LYS A 93 -11.83 3.73 -37.21
C LYS A 93 -13.30 3.95 -36.86
N ALA A 94 -14.11 2.89 -36.80
CA ALA A 94 -15.50 2.97 -36.37
C ALA A 94 -15.60 3.37 -34.89
N GLN A 95 -14.76 2.79 -34.03
CA GLN A 95 -14.68 3.15 -32.61
C GLN A 95 -14.32 4.64 -32.41
N VAL A 96 -13.28 5.12 -33.11
CA VAL A 96 -12.91 6.55 -33.08
C VAL A 96 -14.05 7.45 -33.58
N GLY A 97 -14.83 6.98 -34.56
CA GLY A 97 -16.03 7.68 -35.01
C GLY A 97 -17.09 7.78 -33.91
N LEU A 98 -17.29 6.71 -33.15
CA LEU A 98 -18.21 6.65 -32.02
C LEU A 98 -17.75 7.57 -30.87
N ASP A 99 -16.47 7.54 -30.54
CA ASP A 99 -15.88 8.41 -29.49
C ASP A 99 -16.07 9.90 -29.83
N ARG A 100 -15.99 10.27 -31.11
CA ARG A 100 -16.29 11.64 -31.56
C ARG A 100 -17.76 11.98 -31.38
N ALA A 101 -18.66 11.05 -31.67
CA ALA A 101 -20.09 11.24 -31.48
C ALA A 101 -20.44 11.42 -29.98
N TYR A 102 -19.78 10.69 -29.07
CA TYR A 102 -19.88 10.91 -27.63
C TYR A 102 -19.42 12.31 -27.20
N LYS A 103 -18.31 12.81 -27.76
CA LYS A 103 -17.87 14.20 -27.50
C LYS A 103 -18.87 15.24 -27.99
N ASP A 104 -19.61 14.95 -29.06
CA ASP A 104 -20.68 15.83 -29.52
C ASP A 104 -21.92 15.77 -28.61
N LEU A 105 -22.20 14.64 -27.95
CA LEU A 105 -23.22 14.57 -26.88
C LEU A 105 -22.88 15.45 -25.68
N GLU A 106 -21.61 15.47 -25.25
CA GLU A 106 -21.16 16.37 -24.16
C GLU A 106 -21.44 17.85 -24.50
N LYS A 107 -21.29 18.25 -25.76
CA LYS A 107 -21.64 19.61 -26.22
C LYS A 107 -23.15 19.87 -26.16
N LYS A 108 -23.98 18.86 -26.46
CA LYS A 108 -25.44 18.98 -26.34
C LYS A 108 -25.85 19.10 -24.86
N ASP A 109 -25.16 18.45 -23.94
CA ASP A 109 -25.41 18.60 -22.50
C ASP A 109 -25.11 20.04 -22.02
N ALA A 110 -24.06 20.68 -22.55
CA ALA A 110 -23.82 22.10 -22.33
C ALA A 110 -24.95 23.00 -22.86
N LYS A 111 -25.64 22.61 -23.95
CA LYS A 111 -26.84 23.30 -24.44
C LYS A 111 -28.02 23.16 -23.45
N ILE A 112 -28.24 21.96 -22.88
CA ILE A 112 -29.25 21.78 -21.81
C ILE A 112 -28.94 22.70 -20.63
N GLN A 113 -27.69 22.78 -20.19
CA GLN A 113 -27.31 23.64 -19.06
C GLN A 113 -27.61 25.12 -19.33
N LYS A 114 -27.43 25.58 -20.59
CA LYS A 114 -27.83 26.94 -20.99
C LYS A 114 -29.35 27.12 -20.97
N LEU A 115 -30.12 26.16 -21.47
CA LEU A 115 -31.59 26.19 -21.43
C LEU A 115 -32.11 26.21 -19.98
N LYS A 116 -31.57 25.36 -19.10
CA LYS A 116 -31.92 25.38 -17.66
C LYS A 116 -31.64 26.72 -16.99
N LYS A 117 -30.49 27.33 -17.31
CA LYS A 117 -30.16 28.69 -16.82
C LYS A 117 -31.14 29.75 -17.32
N TYR A 118 -31.69 29.58 -18.53
CA TYR A 118 -32.72 30.47 -19.08
C TYR A 118 -34.10 30.22 -18.44
N CYS A 119 -34.51 28.98 -18.20
CA CYS A 119 -35.81 28.68 -17.59
C CYS A 119 -35.89 29.05 -16.09
N ASN A 120 -34.76 29.01 -15.36
CA ASN A 120 -34.75 29.25 -13.90
C ASN A 120 -35.29 30.64 -13.48
N PRO A 121 -34.88 31.76 -14.11
CA PRO A 121 -35.48 33.07 -13.86
C PRO A 121 -36.99 33.09 -14.09
N LEU A 122 -37.48 32.50 -15.19
CA LEU A 122 -38.91 32.45 -15.51
C LEU A 122 -39.70 31.69 -14.44
N ARG A 123 -39.16 30.57 -13.95
CA ARG A 123 -39.74 29.82 -12.81
C ARG A 123 -39.79 30.67 -11.54
N THR A 124 -38.71 31.40 -11.25
CA THR A 124 -38.64 32.28 -10.07
C THR A 124 -39.66 33.42 -10.17
N ILE A 125 -39.87 33.97 -11.36
CA ILE A 125 -40.86 35.02 -11.63
C ILE A 125 -42.29 34.45 -11.47
N ASP A 126 -42.56 33.26 -12.01
CA ASP A 126 -43.86 32.59 -11.87
C ASP A 126 -44.22 32.34 -10.41
N GLU A 127 -43.27 31.85 -9.61
CA GLU A 127 -43.40 31.64 -8.18
C GLU A 127 -43.68 32.95 -7.43
N LYS A 128 -42.98 34.04 -7.78
CA LYS A 128 -43.20 35.37 -7.20
C LYS A 128 -44.60 35.90 -7.50
N TYR A 129 -45.06 35.82 -8.74
CA TYR A 129 -46.41 36.21 -9.10
C TYR A 129 -47.45 35.35 -8.36
N GLY A 130 -47.23 34.04 -8.26
CA GLY A 130 -48.11 33.14 -7.52
C GLY A 130 -48.20 33.48 -6.02
N LEU A 131 -47.12 33.98 -5.41
CA LEU A 131 -47.13 34.48 -4.03
C LEU A 131 -47.87 35.82 -3.90
N ALA A 132 -47.62 36.76 -4.82
CA ALA A 132 -48.28 38.08 -4.81
C ALA A 132 -49.80 37.95 -4.99
N LEU A 133 -50.26 37.10 -5.90
CA LEU A 133 -51.69 36.84 -6.11
C LEU A 133 -52.36 36.27 -4.85
N ARG A 134 -51.69 35.38 -4.12
CA ARG A 134 -52.18 34.89 -2.82
C ARG A 134 -52.22 35.99 -1.76
N GLN A 135 -51.29 36.94 -1.79
CA GLN A 135 -51.32 38.09 -0.86
C GLN A 135 -52.52 39.00 -1.16
N PHE A 136 -52.78 39.29 -2.43
CA PHE A 136 -53.98 40.03 -2.83
C PHE A 136 -55.26 39.33 -2.36
N ASP A 137 -55.38 38.02 -2.54
CA ASP A 137 -56.54 37.25 -2.07
C ASP A 137 -56.74 37.37 -0.55
N LEU A 138 -55.66 37.30 0.23
CA LEU A 138 -55.72 37.42 1.69
C LEU A 138 -56.11 38.83 2.15
N GLU A 139 -55.64 39.89 1.46
CA GLU A 139 -56.00 41.26 1.79
C GLU A 139 -57.45 41.59 1.43
N VAL A 140 -57.93 41.10 0.28
CA VAL A 140 -59.35 41.21 -0.09
C VAL A 140 -60.22 40.50 0.94
N GLU A 141 -59.89 39.24 1.31
CA GLU A 141 -60.65 38.48 2.32
C GLU A 141 -60.66 39.20 3.68
N LYS A 142 -59.53 39.80 4.08
CA LYS A 142 -59.43 40.58 5.32
C LYS A 142 -60.32 41.83 5.29
N ASN A 143 -60.29 42.57 4.18
CA ASN A 143 -61.11 43.78 4.03
C ASN A 143 -62.60 43.44 3.97
N GLU A 144 -63.00 42.37 3.29
CA GLU A 144 -64.38 41.87 3.26
C GLU A 144 -64.88 41.49 4.66
N LYS A 145 -64.06 40.78 5.45
CA LYS A 145 -64.38 40.46 6.85
C LYS A 145 -64.55 41.72 7.71
N THR A 146 -63.71 42.73 7.48
CA THR A 146 -63.77 44.01 8.20
C THR A 146 -65.04 44.78 7.83
N ILE A 147 -65.38 44.84 6.54
CA ILE A 147 -66.64 45.43 6.06
C ILE A 147 -67.84 44.74 6.71
N SER A 148 -67.87 43.39 6.74
CA SER A 148 -68.97 42.65 7.36
C SER A 148 -69.17 42.98 8.84
N LEU A 149 -68.06 43.17 9.59
CA LEU A 149 -68.10 43.59 10.99
C LEU A 149 -68.61 45.04 11.13
N LEU A 150 -68.12 45.97 10.30
CA LEU A 150 -68.53 47.36 10.30
C LEU A 150 -70.00 47.53 9.90
N GLU A 151 -70.48 46.77 8.92
CA GLU A 151 -71.89 46.74 8.51
C GLU A 151 -72.80 46.29 9.67
N SER A 152 -72.38 45.26 10.41
CA SER A 152 -73.07 44.82 11.63
C SER A 152 -73.12 45.94 12.68
N ASN A 153 -72.00 46.64 12.93
CA ASN A 153 -71.93 47.74 13.90
C ASN A 153 -72.76 48.96 13.47
N TYR A 154 -72.69 49.33 12.18
CA TYR A 154 -73.48 50.43 11.61
C TYR A 154 -74.98 50.17 11.74
N SER A 155 -75.42 48.92 11.50
CA SER A 155 -76.82 48.53 11.68
C SER A 155 -77.32 48.68 13.11
N LEU A 156 -76.46 48.46 14.11
CA LEU A 156 -76.75 48.65 15.53
C LEU A 156 -76.79 50.15 15.91
N CYS A 157 -75.90 50.95 15.32
CA CYS A 157 -75.81 52.40 15.55
C CYS A 157 -77.04 53.15 15.02
N MET A 158 -77.51 52.79 13.81
CA MET A 158 -78.73 53.35 13.19
C MET A 158 -80.03 53.08 13.98
N GLY A 159 -80.00 52.20 14.98
CA GLY A 159 -81.11 51.93 15.90
C GLY A 159 -81.21 52.85 17.11
N GLN A 160 -80.27 53.79 17.31
CA GLN A 160 -80.24 54.76 18.42
C GLN A 160 -80.56 56.19 17.92
N GLU A 161 -81.26 57.01 18.72
CA GLU A 161 -81.82 58.32 18.31
C GLU A 161 -80.78 59.45 18.08
N ASP A 162 -79.49 59.22 18.31
CA ASP A 162 -78.40 60.17 18.00
C ASP A 162 -77.71 59.81 16.67
N SER A 163 -78.26 60.30 15.55
CA SER A 163 -77.83 59.92 14.19
C SER A 163 -76.42 60.37 13.79
N ASP A 164 -75.88 61.42 14.41
CA ASP A 164 -74.63 62.06 13.99
C ASP A 164 -73.38 61.24 14.38
N SER A 165 -73.53 60.20 15.22
CA SER A 165 -72.44 59.32 15.64
C SER A 165 -72.17 58.15 14.66
N CYS A 166 -73.01 57.95 13.65
CA CYS A 166 -72.95 56.76 12.76
C CYS A 166 -72.33 57.02 11.39
N ASP A 167 -71.86 58.24 11.08
CA ASP A 167 -71.25 58.55 9.78
C ASP A 167 -69.88 57.89 9.59
N ASN A 168 -69.12 57.71 10.67
CA ASN A 168 -67.74 57.19 10.62
C ASN A 168 -67.65 55.74 10.08
N PRO A 169 -68.47 54.75 10.56
CA PRO A 169 -68.47 53.41 9.97
C PRO A 169 -68.89 53.37 8.49
N LYS A 170 -69.74 54.30 8.04
CA LYS A 170 -70.25 54.34 6.67
C LYS A 170 -69.17 54.83 5.70
N GLU A 171 -68.42 55.86 6.10
CA GLU A 171 -67.26 56.35 5.35
C GLU A 171 -66.18 55.26 5.26
N GLU A 172 -65.85 54.60 6.38
CA GLU A 172 -64.85 53.53 6.45
C GLU A 172 -65.22 52.31 5.58
N ILE A 173 -66.51 51.93 5.51
CA ILE A 173 -66.98 50.89 4.58
C ILE A 173 -66.78 51.33 3.12
N GLY A 174 -67.04 52.60 2.80
CA GLY A 174 -66.83 53.16 1.47
C GLY A 174 -65.36 53.07 1.04
N ASP A 175 -64.46 53.49 1.92
CA ASP A 175 -63.01 53.46 1.71
C ASP A 175 -62.49 52.02 1.54
N LEU A 176 -62.93 51.07 2.37
CA LEU A 176 -62.54 49.66 2.24
C LEU A 176 -63.04 49.03 0.94
N ARG A 177 -64.24 49.37 0.48
CA ARG A 177 -64.76 48.90 -0.82
C ARG A 177 -63.96 49.49 -1.98
N GLN A 178 -63.57 50.75 -1.90
CA GLN A 178 -62.66 51.36 -2.89
C GLN A 178 -61.31 50.64 -2.90
N ALA A 179 -60.71 50.39 -1.71
CA ALA A 179 -59.46 49.65 -1.59
C ALA A 179 -59.55 48.23 -2.18
N ILE A 180 -60.66 47.50 -1.97
CA ILE A 180 -60.89 46.20 -2.61
C ILE A 180 -60.93 46.32 -4.14
N ASN A 181 -61.59 47.34 -4.69
CA ASN A 181 -61.63 47.55 -6.14
C ASN A 181 -60.24 47.85 -6.71
N GLU A 182 -59.44 48.66 -6.02
CA GLU A 182 -58.06 48.96 -6.38
C GLU A 182 -57.18 47.70 -6.32
N LEU A 183 -57.26 46.91 -5.24
CA LEU A 183 -56.56 45.63 -5.10
C LEU A 183 -56.96 44.63 -6.20
N ASN A 184 -58.24 44.54 -6.56
CA ASN A 184 -58.70 43.66 -7.64
C ASN A 184 -58.20 44.12 -9.03
N ALA A 185 -58.06 45.42 -9.25
CA ALA A 185 -57.48 45.95 -10.48
C ALA A 185 -55.98 45.60 -10.59
N GLU A 186 -55.21 45.81 -9.52
CA GLU A 186 -53.80 45.41 -9.45
C GLU A 186 -53.61 43.90 -9.58
N LYS A 187 -54.45 43.12 -8.90
CA LYS A 187 -54.47 41.65 -9.02
C LYS A 187 -54.65 41.21 -10.48
N SER A 188 -55.58 41.84 -11.21
CA SER A 188 -55.84 41.52 -12.62
C SER A 188 -54.61 41.76 -13.51
N GLU A 189 -53.84 42.80 -13.24
CA GLU A 189 -52.58 43.10 -13.94
C GLU A 189 -51.52 42.03 -13.64
N TYR A 190 -51.40 41.62 -12.37
CA TYR A 190 -50.51 40.53 -11.94
C TYR A 190 -50.90 39.18 -12.56
N GLU A 191 -52.18 38.86 -12.67
CA GLU A 191 -52.67 37.63 -13.32
C GLU A 191 -52.29 37.60 -14.81
N PHE A 192 -52.40 38.75 -15.50
CA PHE A 192 -52.01 38.87 -16.89
C PHE A 192 -50.50 38.64 -17.09
N GLU A 193 -49.66 39.30 -16.30
CA GLU A 193 -48.20 39.12 -16.37
C GLU A 193 -47.76 37.70 -15.96
N GLN A 194 -48.42 37.10 -14.97
CA GLN A 194 -48.19 35.70 -14.63
C GLN A 194 -48.51 34.78 -15.81
N SER A 195 -49.66 34.96 -16.47
CA SER A 195 -50.08 34.13 -17.61
C SER A 195 -49.07 34.21 -18.75
N LYS A 196 -48.58 35.41 -19.06
CA LYS A 196 -47.54 35.63 -20.07
C LYS A 196 -46.23 34.93 -19.71
N ASN A 197 -45.75 35.10 -18.47
CA ASN A 197 -44.53 34.44 -17.99
C ASN A 197 -44.68 32.91 -17.98
N LYS A 198 -45.85 32.40 -17.64
CA LYS A 198 -46.16 30.96 -17.62
C LYS A 198 -46.10 30.34 -19.01
N ILE A 199 -46.65 31.00 -20.03
CA ILE A 199 -46.55 30.53 -21.43
C ILE A 199 -45.08 30.43 -21.86
N GLU A 200 -44.26 31.43 -21.51
CA GLU A 200 -42.83 31.43 -21.83
C GLU A 200 -42.07 30.32 -21.07
N LEU A 201 -42.40 30.12 -19.79
CA LEU A 201 -41.84 29.04 -18.98
C LEU A 201 -42.21 27.66 -19.54
N ASP A 202 -43.47 27.44 -19.90
CA ASP A 202 -43.95 26.16 -20.47
C ASP A 202 -43.24 25.85 -21.79
N PHE A 203 -43.05 26.84 -22.66
CA PHE A 203 -42.26 26.68 -23.88
C PHE A 203 -40.80 26.33 -23.57
N CYS A 204 -40.18 27.00 -22.60
CA CYS A 204 -38.81 26.75 -22.17
C CYS A 204 -38.60 25.33 -21.64
N VAL A 205 -39.53 24.87 -20.80
CA VAL A 205 -39.52 23.51 -20.22
C VAL A 205 -39.71 22.47 -21.32
N ALA A 206 -40.68 22.67 -22.23
CA ALA A 206 -40.92 21.74 -23.33
C ALA A 206 -39.71 21.61 -24.28
N ASP A 207 -39.02 22.72 -24.59
CA ASP A 207 -37.80 22.68 -25.41
C ASP A 207 -36.65 21.94 -24.69
N THR A 208 -36.50 22.19 -23.39
CA THR A 208 -35.50 21.51 -22.56
C THR A 208 -35.74 20.01 -22.50
N ASP A 209 -36.99 19.58 -22.27
CA ASP A 209 -37.36 18.17 -22.17
C ASP A 209 -37.19 17.45 -23.52
N ARG A 210 -37.50 18.12 -24.63
CA ARG A 210 -37.24 17.59 -25.98
C ARG A 210 -35.75 17.36 -26.22
N GLU A 211 -34.89 18.30 -25.85
CA GLU A 211 -33.43 18.16 -26.00
C GLU A 211 -32.88 17.04 -25.11
N ILE A 212 -33.38 16.91 -23.88
CA ILE A 212 -33.05 15.79 -22.97
C ILE A 212 -33.44 14.45 -23.61
N ALA A 213 -34.65 14.34 -24.15
CA ALA A 213 -35.13 13.11 -24.78
C ALA A 213 -34.28 12.73 -26.01
N ASN A 214 -33.88 13.72 -26.83
CA ASN A 214 -33.01 13.49 -27.98
C ASN A 214 -31.62 12.98 -27.56
N ILE A 215 -31.01 13.58 -26.54
CA ILE A 215 -29.70 13.15 -26.03
C ILE A 215 -29.78 11.75 -25.43
N GLN A 216 -30.85 11.42 -24.69
CA GLN A 216 -31.05 10.08 -24.15
C GLN A 216 -31.26 9.03 -25.25
N ALA A 217 -31.92 9.39 -26.36
CA ALA A 217 -32.07 8.50 -27.50
C ALA A 217 -30.72 8.25 -28.21
N ASP A 218 -29.95 9.32 -28.44
CA ASP A 218 -28.61 9.24 -29.04
C ASP A 218 -27.64 8.44 -28.15
N ASP A 219 -27.63 8.67 -26.83
CA ASP A 219 -26.78 7.94 -25.87
C ASP A 219 -27.09 6.44 -25.87
N ARG A 220 -28.37 6.06 -25.84
CA ARG A 220 -28.77 4.64 -25.96
C ARG A 220 -28.29 4.02 -27.26
N TYR A 221 -28.47 4.73 -28.38
CA TYR A 221 -28.02 4.26 -29.70
C TYR A 221 -26.49 4.04 -29.72
N TYR A 222 -25.70 5.00 -29.25
CA TYR A 222 -24.24 4.87 -29.24
C TYR A 222 -23.75 3.80 -28.27
N GLN A 223 -24.42 3.60 -27.11
CA GLN A 223 -24.06 2.52 -26.19
C GLN A 223 -24.28 1.14 -26.80
N GLU A 224 -25.39 0.94 -27.50
CA GLU A 224 -25.67 -0.30 -28.23
C GLU A 224 -24.65 -0.53 -29.35
N GLU A 225 -24.31 0.51 -30.10
CA GLU A 225 -23.34 0.40 -31.19
C GLU A 225 -21.91 0.15 -30.66
N SER A 226 -21.52 0.76 -29.54
CA SER A 226 -20.25 0.47 -28.86
C SER A 226 -20.15 -1.00 -28.47
N LYS A 227 -21.21 -1.54 -27.86
CA LYS A 227 -21.24 -2.96 -27.46
C LYS A 227 -21.12 -3.90 -28.65
N LYS A 228 -21.76 -3.57 -29.79
CA LYS A 228 -21.62 -4.36 -31.02
C LYS A 228 -20.20 -4.30 -31.58
N LEU A 229 -19.59 -3.11 -31.60
CA LEU A 229 -18.23 -2.92 -32.08
C LEU A 229 -17.21 -3.65 -31.20
N GLU A 230 -17.34 -3.54 -29.88
CA GLU A 230 -16.50 -4.29 -28.93
C GLU A 230 -16.64 -5.79 -29.12
N LYS A 231 -17.88 -6.30 -29.18
CA LYS A 231 -18.13 -7.72 -29.44
C LYS A 231 -17.51 -8.18 -30.76
N ALA A 232 -17.73 -7.44 -31.85
CA ALA A 232 -17.17 -7.76 -33.16
C ALA A 232 -15.64 -7.75 -33.13
N ARG A 233 -15.05 -6.79 -32.43
CA ARG A 233 -13.60 -6.68 -32.24
C ARG A 233 -13.05 -7.87 -31.46
N ASP A 234 -13.67 -8.25 -30.36
CA ASP A 234 -13.21 -9.34 -29.50
C ASP A 234 -13.36 -10.72 -30.19
N GLU A 235 -14.46 -10.93 -30.92
CA GLU A 235 -14.63 -12.09 -31.80
C GLU A 235 -13.54 -12.15 -32.87
N TYR A 236 -13.18 -11.00 -33.46
CA TYR A 236 -12.14 -10.91 -34.47
C TYR A 236 -10.74 -11.18 -33.91
N TYR A 237 -10.43 -10.69 -32.71
CA TYR A 237 -9.18 -10.99 -32.01
C TYR A 237 -9.07 -12.47 -31.66
N THR A 238 -10.18 -13.09 -31.24
CA THR A 238 -10.21 -14.53 -30.94
C THR A 238 -9.92 -15.33 -32.20
N LEU A 239 -10.57 -15.00 -33.32
CA LEU A 239 -10.31 -15.65 -34.60
C LEU A 239 -8.86 -15.44 -35.06
N LEU A 240 -8.35 -14.21 -34.96
CA LEU A 240 -6.97 -13.88 -35.31
C LEU A 240 -5.98 -14.71 -34.48
N LYS A 241 -6.23 -14.87 -33.18
CA LYS A 241 -5.35 -15.66 -32.29
C LYS A 241 -5.30 -17.13 -32.71
N GLU A 242 -6.44 -17.72 -33.04
CA GLU A 242 -6.50 -19.12 -33.51
C GLU A 242 -5.80 -19.28 -34.87
N GLU A 243 -6.04 -18.38 -35.82
CA GLU A 243 -5.38 -18.40 -37.14
C GLU A 243 -3.86 -18.14 -37.06
N MET A 244 -3.44 -17.32 -36.09
CA MET A 244 -2.02 -17.03 -35.87
C MET A 244 -1.28 -18.15 -35.15
N LYS A 245 -1.97 -19.00 -34.39
CA LYS A 245 -1.36 -20.08 -33.61
C LYS A 245 -0.37 -20.93 -34.41
N PRO A 246 -0.67 -21.45 -35.61
CA PRO A 246 0.31 -22.19 -36.42
C PRO A 246 1.49 -21.30 -36.86
N LEU A 247 1.23 -20.03 -37.21
CA LEU A 247 2.29 -19.10 -37.62
C LEU A 247 3.24 -18.73 -36.49
N LEU A 248 2.74 -18.76 -35.26
CA LEU A 248 3.51 -18.45 -34.06
C LEU A 248 4.19 -19.66 -33.43
N SER A 249 3.78 -20.89 -33.73
CA SER A 249 4.36 -22.13 -33.18
C SER A 249 5.31 -22.87 -34.13
N GLU A 250 5.24 -22.59 -35.44
CA GLU A 250 6.11 -23.21 -36.45
C GLU A 250 7.41 -22.43 -36.68
N ALA A 251 8.52 -23.16 -36.84
CA ALA A 251 9.83 -22.57 -37.14
C ALA A 251 9.85 -21.93 -38.54
N GLY A 252 10.23 -20.65 -38.62
CA GLY A 252 10.32 -19.90 -39.87
C GLY A 252 11.75 -19.58 -40.32
N GLY A 253 12.69 -19.54 -39.38
CA GLY A 253 14.08 -19.23 -39.67
C GLY A 253 14.99 -19.40 -38.46
N HIS A 254 16.27 -19.36 -38.72
CA HIS A 254 17.33 -19.50 -37.75
C HIS A 254 18.20 -18.24 -37.73
N VAL A 255 18.48 -17.73 -36.54
CA VAL A 255 19.26 -16.50 -36.34
C VAL A 255 20.35 -16.77 -35.32
N THR A 256 21.58 -16.45 -35.67
CA THR A 256 22.70 -16.47 -34.72
C THR A 256 22.92 -15.05 -34.23
N VAL A 257 22.91 -14.86 -32.91
CA VAL A 257 23.05 -13.55 -32.28
C VAL A 257 24.18 -13.52 -31.28
N GLY A 258 24.89 -12.39 -31.27
CA GLY A 258 25.80 -11.98 -30.22
C GLY A 258 25.12 -10.91 -29.36
N TYR A 259 25.18 -11.10 -28.05
CA TYR A 259 24.72 -10.17 -27.04
C TYR A 259 25.95 -9.58 -26.33
N TYR A 260 25.93 -8.28 -26.07
CA TYR A 260 26.93 -7.59 -25.26
C TYR A 260 26.27 -6.73 -24.18
N SER A 261 26.55 -7.04 -22.91
CA SER A 261 25.98 -6.34 -21.76
C SER A 261 26.58 -4.97 -21.55
N GLY A 262 27.88 -4.79 -21.83
CA GLY A 262 28.62 -3.58 -21.50
C GLY A 262 28.77 -3.31 -20.00
N HIS A 263 28.49 -4.30 -19.13
CA HIS A 263 28.50 -4.09 -17.67
C HIS A 263 29.90 -3.73 -17.14
N ASN A 264 30.94 -4.42 -17.62
CA ASN A 264 32.32 -4.11 -17.23
C ASN A 264 32.80 -2.76 -17.78
N ASP A 265 32.35 -2.36 -18.96
CA ASP A 265 32.67 -1.03 -19.50
C ASP A 265 32.00 0.06 -18.66
N LEU A 266 30.76 -0.15 -18.21
CA LEU A 266 30.11 0.74 -17.26
C LEU A 266 30.91 0.83 -15.95
N VAL A 267 31.40 -0.30 -15.40
CA VAL A 267 32.27 -0.29 -14.21
C VAL A 267 33.56 0.51 -14.45
N LYS A 268 34.19 0.36 -15.63
CA LYS A 268 35.38 1.17 -15.99
C LYS A 268 35.04 2.66 -16.07
N LEU A 269 33.87 3.02 -16.61
CA LEU A 269 33.39 4.41 -16.65
C LEU A 269 33.15 4.95 -15.25
N PHE A 270 32.52 4.19 -14.35
CA PHE A 270 32.39 4.56 -12.94
C PHE A 270 33.75 4.85 -12.30
N LYS A 271 34.75 3.99 -12.52
CA LYS A 271 36.13 4.21 -12.04
C LYS A 271 36.77 5.46 -12.65
N ALA A 272 36.49 5.75 -13.92
CA ALA A 272 37.06 6.89 -14.63
C ALA A 272 36.46 8.24 -14.19
N GLU A 273 35.14 8.30 -13.97
CA GLU A 273 34.42 9.50 -13.51
C GLU A 273 34.67 9.79 -12.02
N ASN A 274 34.90 8.73 -11.20
CA ASN A 274 35.05 8.85 -9.74
C ASN A 274 36.50 8.68 -9.26
N LYS A 275 37.49 9.18 -10.04
CA LYS A 275 38.92 9.06 -9.69
C LYS A 275 39.26 9.64 -8.33
N ASN A 276 38.61 10.73 -7.94
CA ASN A 276 38.73 11.38 -6.63
C ASN A 276 38.30 10.48 -5.44
N LEU A 277 37.49 9.44 -5.69
CA LEU A 277 37.00 8.50 -4.68
C LEU A 277 37.72 7.15 -4.71
N SER A 278 38.65 6.92 -5.64
CA SER A 278 39.34 5.63 -5.84
C SER A 278 40.08 5.08 -4.61
N SER A 279 40.48 5.93 -3.67
CA SER A 279 41.11 5.53 -2.40
C SER A 279 40.11 5.14 -1.31
N LYS A 280 38.82 5.43 -1.51
CA LYS A 280 37.73 5.23 -0.54
C LYS A 280 36.72 4.18 -1.00
N VAL A 281 36.47 4.09 -2.31
CA VAL A 281 35.46 3.22 -2.90
C VAL A 281 36.04 2.47 -4.09
N GLU A 282 35.89 1.15 -4.07
CA GLU A 282 36.09 0.27 -5.20
C GLU A 282 34.77 0.06 -5.95
N PHE A 283 34.80 0.08 -7.29
CA PHE A 283 33.64 -0.21 -8.11
C PHE A 283 33.73 -1.63 -8.66
N ALA A 284 32.66 -2.41 -8.44
CA ALA A 284 32.54 -3.80 -8.89
C ALA A 284 31.16 -4.01 -9.54
N PRO A 285 31.01 -4.96 -10.49
CA PRO A 285 29.69 -5.29 -11.02
C PRO A 285 28.84 -6.00 -9.96
N VAL A 286 27.54 -5.71 -9.91
CA VAL A 286 26.60 -6.51 -9.12
C VAL A 286 26.53 -7.93 -9.67
N ARG A 287 26.40 -8.93 -8.78
CA ARG A 287 26.27 -10.32 -9.18
C ARG A 287 24.86 -10.61 -9.69
N VAL A 288 24.74 -10.80 -11.00
CA VAL A 288 23.50 -11.30 -11.62
C VAL A 288 23.36 -12.79 -11.34
N ARG A 289 22.18 -13.22 -10.89
CA ARG A 289 21.83 -14.63 -10.70
C ARG A 289 21.22 -15.24 -11.95
N LYS A 290 20.33 -14.49 -12.61
CA LYS A 290 19.58 -14.95 -13.78
C LYS A 290 19.38 -13.80 -14.75
N ALA A 291 19.45 -14.08 -16.05
CA ALA A 291 19.08 -13.16 -17.11
C ALA A 291 18.08 -13.84 -18.05
N ILE A 292 17.08 -13.10 -18.49
CA ILE A 292 16.07 -13.56 -19.45
C ILE A 292 16.02 -12.54 -20.58
N ILE A 293 16.08 -13.00 -21.82
CA ILE A 293 15.97 -12.12 -22.98
C ILE A 293 14.62 -12.31 -23.66
N ALA A 294 13.82 -11.25 -23.69
CA ALA A 294 12.59 -11.20 -24.43
C ALA A 294 12.83 -10.48 -25.76
N PHE A 295 12.33 -11.06 -26.85
CA PHE A 295 12.43 -10.50 -28.18
C PHE A 295 11.04 -10.17 -28.71
N ASN A 296 10.68 -8.90 -28.56
CA ASN A 296 9.38 -8.40 -29.00
C ASN A 296 9.51 -7.73 -30.35
N ARG A 297 8.46 -7.82 -31.17
CA ARG A 297 8.43 -7.14 -32.47
C ARG A 297 8.11 -5.65 -32.32
N ILE A 298 8.83 -4.80 -33.05
CA ILE A 298 8.51 -3.37 -33.19
C ILE A 298 7.50 -3.22 -34.33
N THR A 299 6.23 -3.05 -34.01
CA THR A 299 5.17 -2.73 -34.98
C THR A 299 4.12 -1.82 -34.37
N ASN A 300 3.32 -1.18 -35.21
CA ASN A 300 2.15 -0.40 -34.78
C ASN A 300 0.91 -1.31 -34.74
N GLY A 301 0.01 -1.08 -33.76
CA GLY A 301 -1.25 -1.83 -33.62
C GLY A 301 -1.09 -3.21 -32.96
N VAL A 302 -2.00 -4.13 -33.24
CA VAL A 302 -2.12 -5.50 -32.68
C VAL A 302 -0.84 -6.35 -32.80
N LYS A 303 0.03 -5.99 -33.74
CA LYS A 303 1.31 -6.67 -33.98
C LYS A 303 2.38 -6.33 -32.94
N ALA A 304 2.21 -5.24 -32.18
CA ALA A 304 3.06 -4.89 -31.06
C ALA A 304 2.90 -5.94 -29.95
N GLY A 305 3.98 -6.63 -29.59
CA GLY A 305 3.95 -7.63 -28.51
C GLY A 305 3.78 -9.09 -28.94
N MET A 306 3.69 -9.38 -30.25
CA MET A 306 3.78 -10.77 -30.71
C MET A 306 5.19 -11.33 -30.45
N PRO A 307 5.32 -12.55 -29.88
CA PRO A 307 6.63 -13.16 -29.69
C PRO A 307 7.28 -13.38 -31.05
N VAL A 308 8.57 -13.07 -31.17
CA VAL A 308 9.33 -13.30 -32.41
C VAL A 308 10.04 -14.66 -32.38
N ILE A 309 10.39 -15.11 -31.17
CA ILE A 309 11.25 -16.26 -30.94
C ILE A 309 10.44 -17.42 -30.38
N LEU A 310 10.63 -18.59 -31.00
CA LEU A 310 10.14 -19.87 -30.50
C LEU A 310 11.07 -20.47 -29.45
N LYS A 311 12.38 -20.42 -29.75
CA LYS A 311 13.40 -21.05 -28.94
C LYS A 311 14.71 -20.29 -29.06
N SER A 312 15.41 -20.09 -27.95
CA SER A 312 16.78 -19.60 -27.94
C SER A 312 17.68 -20.53 -27.15
N ASN A 313 18.90 -20.72 -27.63
CA ASN A 313 19.99 -21.37 -26.91
C ASN A 313 21.14 -20.37 -26.74
N ILE A 314 20.89 -19.32 -25.96
CA ILE A 314 21.91 -18.34 -25.59
C ILE A 314 22.46 -18.75 -24.23
N TYR A 315 23.78 -18.99 -24.16
CA TYR A 315 24.40 -19.43 -22.92
C TYR A 315 24.19 -18.39 -21.80
N GLY A 316 23.68 -18.84 -20.65
CA GLY A 316 23.41 -17.95 -19.51
C GLY A 316 22.13 -17.14 -19.57
N VAL A 317 21.29 -17.37 -20.59
CA VAL A 317 20.02 -16.68 -20.76
C VAL A 317 18.91 -17.70 -21.00
N GLU A 318 17.81 -17.57 -20.25
CA GLU A 318 16.59 -18.32 -20.54
C GLU A 318 15.72 -17.52 -21.51
N ALA A 319 15.12 -18.19 -22.51
CA ALA A 319 14.08 -17.60 -23.34
C ALA A 319 12.75 -17.56 -22.58
N PRO A 320 11.89 -16.55 -22.80
CA PRO A 320 10.54 -16.54 -22.27
C PRO A 320 9.75 -17.76 -22.78
N ALA A 321 8.88 -18.31 -21.93
CA ALA A 321 7.93 -19.35 -22.34
C ALA A 321 6.87 -18.77 -23.31
N GLU A 322 6.36 -19.63 -24.18
CA GLU A 322 5.75 -19.39 -25.50
C GLU A 322 4.58 -18.39 -25.65
N ASP A 323 4.15 -17.62 -24.65
CA ASP A 323 2.93 -16.79 -24.79
C ASP A 323 3.05 -15.37 -24.23
N GLY A 324 3.03 -14.40 -25.15
CA GLY A 324 2.62 -13.00 -24.90
C GLY A 324 3.65 -12.06 -24.28
N GLU A 325 3.26 -10.79 -24.14
CA GLU A 325 4.04 -9.73 -23.52
C GLU A 325 4.20 -10.01 -22.02
N VAL A 326 5.24 -10.75 -21.65
CA VAL A 326 5.41 -11.22 -20.28
C VAL A 326 5.97 -10.10 -19.40
N GLN A 327 5.23 -9.77 -18.34
CA GLN A 327 5.70 -8.90 -17.26
C GLN A 327 7.02 -9.49 -16.68
N PRO A 328 8.06 -8.66 -16.42
CA PRO A 328 9.36 -9.12 -15.93
C PRO A 328 9.28 -10.07 -14.72
N GLU A 329 8.29 -9.88 -13.83
CA GLU A 329 8.12 -10.73 -12.65
C GLU A 329 7.63 -12.15 -12.97
N GLN A 330 6.85 -12.35 -14.05
CA GLN A 330 6.26 -13.65 -14.42
C GLN A 330 7.24 -14.58 -15.15
N LEU A 331 8.28 -14.02 -15.76
CA LEU A 331 9.31 -14.79 -16.49
C LEU A 331 10.20 -15.64 -15.59
N ILE A 332 10.29 -15.30 -14.30
CA ILE A 332 11.32 -15.86 -13.41
C ILE A 332 10.75 -16.93 -12.48
N SER A 333 9.43 -16.98 -12.27
CA SER A 333 8.76 -17.99 -11.43
C SER A 333 8.75 -19.41 -12.02
N SER A 334 9.08 -19.58 -13.31
CA SER A 334 8.92 -20.84 -14.06
C SER A 334 10.23 -21.55 -14.44
N GLY A 335 11.41 -20.99 -14.14
CA GLY A 335 12.70 -21.59 -14.51
C GLY A 335 13.38 -22.36 -13.38
N SER A 336 13.83 -23.58 -13.67
CA SER A 336 14.64 -24.41 -12.77
C SER A 336 15.96 -23.73 -12.39
N ASN A 337 16.46 -23.98 -11.19
CA ASN A 337 17.76 -23.53 -10.66
C ASN A 337 18.92 -23.76 -11.64
N SER A 338 19.16 -22.80 -12.54
CA SER A 338 20.37 -22.73 -13.35
C SER A 338 21.49 -22.17 -12.47
N ALA A 339 22.69 -22.76 -12.61
CA ALA A 339 23.87 -22.47 -11.81
C ALA A 339 24.19 -20.96 -11.77
N ASN A 340 24.97 -20.52 -10.78
CA ASN A 340 25.52 -19.15 -10.72
C ASN A 340 26.33 -18.85 -11.99
N ILE A 341 25.67 -18.36 -13.04
CA ILE A 341 26.34 -17.93 -14.25
C ILE A 341 26.77 -16.50 -13.98
N THR A 342 28.08 -16.31 -13.85
CA THR A 342 28.66 -14.98 -13.95
C THR A 342 28.33 -14.50 -15.35
N PHE A 343 27.27 -13.72 -15.46
CA PHE A 343 26.81 -13.20 -16.73
C PHE A 343 27.97 -12.38 -17.32
N GLY A 344 28.59 -12.94 -18.37
CA GLY A 344 29.79 -12.38 -18.98
C GLY A 344 29.49 -11.07 -19.72
N GLU A 345 30.55 -10.41 -20.18
CA GLU A 345 30.45 -9.23 -21.05
C GLU A 345 29.65 -9.53 -22.33
N ALA A 346 29.82 -10.73 -22.87
CA ALA A 346 29.17 -11.18 -24.08
C ALA A 346 28.64 -12.61 -23.96
N ALA A 347 27.53 -12.86 -24.63
CA ALA A 347 26.99 -14.20 -24.84
C ALA A 347 26.60 -14.34 -26.32
N SER A 348 26.84 -15.49 -26.92
CA SER A 348 26.37 -15.79 -28.27
C SER A 348 25.50 -17.02 -28.25
N GLY A 349 24.54 -17.09 -29.15
CA GLY A 349 23.70 -18.26 -29.28
C GLY A 349 22.81 -18.21 -30.51
N ASP A 350 22.09 -19.30 -30.66
CA ASP A 350 21.19 -19.50 -31.78
C ASP A 350 19.74 -19.34 -31.34
N MET A 351 18.93 -18.82 -32.24
CA MET A 351 17.52 -18.55 -32.03
C MET A 351 16.72 -19.06 -33.22
N ILE A 352 15.59 -19.69 -32.93
CA ILE A 352 14.60 -20.07 -33.92
C ILE A 352 13.48 -19.03 -33.85
N ILE A 353 13.26 -18.34 -34.96
CA ILE A 353 12.15 -17.40 -35.09
C ILE A 353 10.92 -18.11 -35.64
N ASN A 354 9.73 -17.63 -35.26
CA ASN A 354 8.50 -18.19 -35.79
C ASN A 354 8.26 -17.84 -37.27
N LYS A 355 7.41 -18.65 -37.91
CA LYS A 355 6.99 -18.55 -39.30
C LYS A 355 6.44 -17.17 -39.64
N TYR A 356 5.64 -16.59 -38.75
CA TYR A 356 5.12 -15.22 -38.90
C TYR A 356 6.24 -14.18 -39.09
N SER A 357 7.21 -14.19 -38.18
CA SER A 357 8.31 -13.22 -38.18
C SER A 357 9.22 -13.43 -39.38
N ALA A 358 9.55 -14.69 -39.69
CA ALA A 358 10.34 -15.04 -40.88
C ALA A 358 9.67 -14.57 -42.17
N CYS A 359 8.36 -14.76 -42.30
CA CYS A 359 7.64 -14.39 -43.52
C CYS A 359 7.53 -12.90 -43.71
N THR A 360 7.34 -12.13 -42.65
CA THR A 360 7.34 -10.67 -42.76
C THR A 360 8.68 -10.15 -43.29
N LEU A 361 9.78 -10.79 -42.88
CA LEU A 361 11.13 -10.45 -43.35
C LEU A 361 11.34 -10.83 -44.82
N SER A 362 10.78 -11.96 -45.28
CA SER A 362 10.89 -12.45 -46.67
C SER A 362 10.49 -11.41 -47.70
N SER A 363 9.30 -10.83 -47.57
CA SER A 363 8.80 -9.80 -48.49
C SER A 363 9.70 -8.58 -48.55
N ASP A 364 10.38 -8.34 -47.45
CA ASP A 364 11.20 -7.18 -47.17
C ASP A 364 12.67 -7.37 -47.55
N PHE A 365 13.10 -8.60 -47.84
CA PHE A 365 14.50 -8.98 -48.12
C PHE A 365 14.81 -9.14 -49.61
N ASN A 366 13.80 -9.06 -50.48
CA ASN A 366 13.98 -9.14 -51.92
C ASN A 366 14.94 -8.04 -52.42
N GLY A 367 16.07 -8.47 -52.99
CA GLY A 367 17.12 -7.58 -53.50
C GLY A 367 18.09 -7.04 -52.45
N LEU A 368 17.94 -7.40 -51.16
CA LEU A 368 18.86 -7.00 -50.10
C LEU A 368 20.06 -7.96 -50.00
N ASN A 369 21.25 -7.40 -49.76
CA ASN A 369 22.43 -8.18 -49.40
C ASN A 369 22.37 -8.65 -47.93
N ASP A 370 23.27 -9.54 -47.53
CA ASP A 370 23.26 -10.15 -46.19
C ASP A 370 23.37 -9.12 -45.05
N LEU A 371 24.13 -8.04 -45.26
CA LEU A 371 24.27 -6.95 -44.28
C LEU A 371 22.93 -6.22 -44.07
N GLN A 372 22.28 -5.83 -45.15
CA GLN A 372 20.99 -5.14 -45.13
C GLN A 372 19.88 -6.03 -44.53
N ARG A 373 19.92 -7.34 -44.76
CA ARG A 373 18.99 -8.29 -44.13
C ARG A 373 19.18 -8.34 -42.61
N LYS A 374 20.44 -8.38 -42.15
CA LYS A 374 20.77 -8.36 -40.72
C LYS A 374 20.31 -7.06 -40.05
N GLU A 375 20.59 -5.92 -40.67
CA GLU A 375 20.18 -4.60 -40.17
C GLU A 375 18.65 -4.49 -40.08
N LYS A 376 17.94 -4.95 -41.12
CA LYS A 376 16.48 -4.91 -41.17
C LYS A 376 15.84 -5.87 -40.17
N PHE A 377 16.41 -7.07 -39.96
CA PHE A 377 16.01 -7.96 -38.88
C PHE A 377 16.21 -7.30 -37.52
N ALA A 378 17.40 -6.72 -37.30
CA ALA A 378 17.75 -6.07 -36.05
C ALA A 378 16.84 -4.86 -35.74
N ALA A 379 16.38 -4.14 -36.76
CA ALA A 379 15.41 -3.04 -36.63
C ALA A 379 13.97 -3.51 -36.35
N MET A 380 13.64 -4.77 -36.66
CA MET A 380 12.30 -5.33 -36.44
C MET A 380 12.10 -5.85 -35.01
N ILE A 381 13.19 -6.17 -34.31
CA ILE A 381 13.16 -6.71 -32.95
C ILE A 381 13.53 -5.62 -31.93
N LYS A 382 12.88 -5.67 -30.77
CA LYS A 382 13.25 -4.94 -29.56
C LYS A 382 13.67 -5.96 -28.50
N PRO A 383 14.95 -6.36 -28.48
CA PRO A 383 15.43 -7.27 -27.46
C PRO A 383 15.51 -6.55 -26.12
N THR A 384 14.96 -7.18 -25.10
CA THR A 384 14.94 -6.68 -23.72
C THR A 384 15.51 -7.76 -22.82
N VAL A 385 16.52 -7.43 -22.02
CA VAL A 385 17.08 -8.34 -21.02
C VAL A 385 16.55 -7.95 -19.64
N VAL A 386 15.96 -8.90 -18.93
CA VAL A 386 15.59 -8.77 -17.53
C VAL A 386 16.63 -9.50 -16.70
N PHE A 387 17.31 -8.75 -15.83
CA PHE A 387 18.26 -9.27 -14.87
C PHE A 387 17.59 -9.49 -13.53
N ASN A 388 17.94 -10.60 -12.89
CA ASN A 388 17.69 -10.84 -11.49
C ASN A 388 19.03 -10.81 -10.74
N TYR A 389 19.12 -9.97 -9.73
CA TYR A 389 20.25 -9.90 -8.83
C TYR A 389 19.73 -9.86 -7.39
N GLU A 390 20.60 -10.14 -6.43
CA GLU A 390 20.21 -10.09 -5.02
C GLU A 390 20.89 -8.94 -4.31
N VAL A 391 20.12 -8.27 -3.46
CA VAL A 391 20.60 -7.25 -2.54
C VAL A 391 20.27 -7.64 -1.11
N GLN A 392 21.14 -7.27 -0.19
CA GLN A 392 20.96 -7.45 1.23
C GLN A 392 20.07 -6.33 1.78
N VAL A 393 19.10 -6.70 2.63
CA VAL A 393 18.28 -5.77 3.40
C VAL A 393 18.42 -6.05 4.89
N ASP A 394 18.41 -4.99 5.68
CA ASP A 394 18.50 -5.07 7.13
C ASP A 394 17.12 -5.35 7.73
N ARG A 395 17.10 -6.27 8.68
CA ARG A 395 15.95 -6.59 9.51
C ARG A 395 16.33 -6.35 10.96
N LYS A 396 15.53 -5.55 11.67
CA LYS A 396 15.75 -5.26 13.08
C LYS A 396 14.61 -5.82 13.91
N ILE A 397 14.95 -6.64 14.89
CA ILE A 397 13.99 -7.18 15.87
C ILE A 397 14.27 -6.46 17.19
N GLY A 398 13.39 -5.54 17.56
CA GLY A 398 13.44 -4.82 18.82
C GLY A 398 12.61 -5.53 19.88
N ILE A 399 13.26 -6.03 20.93
CA ILE A 399 12.64 -6.69 22.08
C ILE A 399 12.63 -5.67 23.23
N LYS A 400 11.44 -5.22 23.63
CA LYS A 400 11.23 -4.40 24.83
C LYS A 400 10.69 -5.27 25.93
N TYR A 401 11.32 -5.25 27.10
CA TYR A 401 10.84 -6.04 28.22
C TYR A 401 10.96 -5.30 29.54
N ASN A 402 10.06 -5.64 30.47
CA ASN A 402 10.05 -5.09 31.83
C ASN A 402 10.56 -6.13 32.82
N GLU A 403 11.75 -5.91 33.38
CA GLU A 403 12.36 -6.79 34.38
C GLU A 403 11.52 -6.88 35.67
N SER A 404 10.74 -5.84 35.99
CA SER A 404 9.92 -5.80 37.22
C SER A 404 8.82 -6.87 37.24
N HIS A 405 8.41 -7.33 36.07
CA HIS A 405 7.41 -8.38 35.90
C HIS A 405 8.02 -9.77 35.70
N LEU A 406 9.33 -9.86 35.44
CA LEU A 406 10.04 -11.11 35.26
C LEU A 406 10.18 -11.88 36.59
N TYR A 407 10.25 -11.18 37.74
CA TYR A 407 10.33 -11.80 39.06
C TYR A 407 9.59 -11.00 40.15
N GLN A 408 8.55 -11.59 40.77
CA GLN A 408 8.04 -11.16 42.08
C GLN A 408 8.27 -12.28 43.10
N LEU A 409 9.20 -12.07 44.03
CA LEU A 409 9.47 -12.98 45.14
C LEU A 409 8.66 -12.55 46.38
N ILE A 410 7.74 -13.39 46.83
CA ILE A 410 7.05 -13.22 48.11
C ILE A 410 7.62 -14.26 49.09
N LYS A 411 8.35 -13.79 50.11
CA LYS A 411 8.85 -14.63 51.21
C LYS A 411 8.02 -14.37 52.46
N LYS A 412 7.38 -15.41 52.98
CA LYS A 412 6.70 -15.40 54.29
C LYS A 412 7.48 -16.27 55.25
N SER A 413 7.84 -15.74 56.42
CA SER A 413 8.45 -16.51 57.50
C SER A 413 7.83 -16.15 58.84
N SER A 414 7.46 -17.15 59.64
CA SER A 414 7.03 -16.93 61.02
C SER A 414 7.81 -17.83 61.98
N SER A 415 8.01 -17.33 63.20
CA SER A 415 8.63 -18.09 64.29
C SER A 415 7.83 -17.94 65.58
N ARG A 416 7.65 -19.04 66.31
CA ARG A 416 6.96 -19.07 67.61
C ARG A 416 7.78 -19.90 68.60
N ARG A 417 8.04 -19.36 69.79
CA ARG A 417 8.78 -20.05 70.88
C ARG A 417 7.81 -20.47 71.99
N GLY A 418 7.98 -21.70 72.49
CA GLY A 418 7.27 -22.31 73.61
C GLY A 418 8.03 -23.56 74.10
N PHE A 419 7.79 -23.99 75.34
CA PHE A 419 8.77 -24.68 76.19
C PHE A 419 9.29 -26.07 75.74
N PHE A 420 8.85 -26.70 74.63
CA PHE A 420 9.55 -27.89 74.07
C PHE A 420 9.51 -28.03 72.54
N ARG A 421 9.52 -26.93 71.75
CA ARG A 421 10.00 -26.88 70.35
C ARG A 421 9.79 -25.50 69.73
N SER A 422 10.85 -24.91 69.16
CA SER A 422 10.72 -23.82 68.20
C SER A 422 10.43 -24.38 66.81
N ARG A 423 9.33 -23.93 66.17
CA ARG A 423 9.09 -24.18 64.73
C ARG A 423 9.18 -22.86 63.98
N SER A 424 10.10 -22.80 63.03
CA SER A 424 10.15 -21.78 61.98
C SER A 424 9.62 -22.40 60.70
N SER A 425 8.61 -21.80 60.06
CA SER A 425 8.23 -22.16 58.69
C SER A 425 8.50 -20.98 57.76
N GLY A 426 9.11 -21.27 56.62
CA GLY A 426 9.29 -20.34 55.53
C GLY A 426 8.68 -20.91 54.26
N SER A 427 7.86 -20.13 53.56
CA SER A 427 7.38 -20.50 52.22
C SER A 427 7.73 -19.39 51.23
N ILE A 428 8.35 -19.77 50.12
CA ILE A 428 8.60 -18.91 48.97
C ILE A 428 7.58 -19.30 47.91
N THR A 429 6.80 -18.35 47.40
CA THR A 429 5.85 -18.60 46.31
C THR A 429 6.20 -17.69 45.14
N GLU A 430 6.40 -18.30 43.96
CA GLU A 430 6.79 -17.64 42.72
C GLU A 430 5.57 -17.59 41.78
N LYS A 431 5.20 -16.40 41.29
CA LYS A 431 4.14 -16.23 40.27
C LYS A 431 4.73 -15.44 39.10
N SER A 432 4.77 -16.03 37.92
CA SER A 432 5.06 -15.31 36.67
C SER A 432 3.89 -15.47 35.69
N GLU A 433 3.38 -14.36 35.16
CA GLU A 433 2.40 -14.34 34.06
C GLU A 433 3.09 -13.81 32.80
N SER A 434 3.26 -14.67 31.79
CA SER A 434 4.17 -14.43 30.65
C SER A 434 3.69 -13.43 29.59
N LYS A 435 2.39 -13.10 29.54
CA LYS A 435 1.81 -12.38 28.39
C LYS A 435 1.91 -10.85 28.43
N LYS A 436 2.29 -10.22 29.56
CA LYS A 436 2.21 -8.76 29.74
C LYS A 436 3.54 -8.00 29.74
N TRP A 437 4.69 -8.66 29.58
CA TRP A 437 5.98 -8.03 29.90
C TRP A 437 7.08 -8.10 28.84
N ILE A 438 6.91 -8.85 27.73
CA ILE A 438 7.81 -8.81 26.56
C ILE A 438 7.01 -8.32 25.34
N GLN A 439 7.42 -7.20 24.77
CA GLN A 439 6.96 -6.69 23.49
C GLN A 439 8.06 -6.89 22.44
N ILE A 440 7.82 -7.77 21.48
CA ILE A 440 8.70 -7.94 20.32
C ILE A 440 8.12 -7.12 19.18
N SER A 441 8.93 -6.21 18.65
CA SER A 441 8.63 -5.42 17.47
C SER A 441 9.60 -5.79 16.37
N ILE A 442 9.10 -6.07 15.17
CA ILE A 442 9.96 -6.37 14.04
C ILE A 442 9.85 -5.22 13.05
N LYS A 443 10.99 -4.60 12.74
CA LYS A 443 11.13 -3.55 11.76
C LYS A 443 11.96 -4.09 10.61
N SER A 444 11.32 -4.30 9.46
CA SER A 444 12.02 -4.55 8.20
C SER A 444 12.09 -3.25 7.40
N GLN A 445 13.18 -3.04 6.67
CA GLN A 445 13.25 -1.95 5.69
C GLN A 445 12.56 -2.30 4.36
N ASP A 446 12.21 -3.58 4.15
CA ASP A 446 11.53 -4.07 2.94
C ASP A 446 10.34 -5.00 3.30
N ASP A 447 9.16 -4.70 2.75
CA ASP A 447 7.91 -5.40 3.03
C ASP A 447 7.88 -6.84 2.48
N ARG A 448 8.70 -7.14 1.46
CA ARG A 448 8.80 -8.48 0.85
C ARG A 448 9.53 -9.47 1.77
N VAL A 449 10.17 -8.96 2.82
CA VAL A 449 10.88 -9.74 3.82
C VAL A 449 10.00 -9.92 5.08
N SER A 450 8.74 -10.30 4.85
CA SER A 450 7.90 -10.82 5.92
C SER A 450 8.37 -12.22 6.32
N PHE A 451 8.16 -12.59 7.58
CA PHE A 451 8.49 -13.94 8.05
C PHE A 451 7.39 -14.87 7.55
N ALA A 452 7.75 -15.85 6.72
CA ALA A 452 6.84 -16.90 6.25
C ALA A 452 6.21 -17.71 7.41
N ASP A 453 6.73 -17.55 8.64
CA ASP A 453 6.14 -18.07 9.88
C ASP A 453 6.49 -17.15 11.07
N SER A 454 5.98 -15.91 11.04
CA SER A 454 6.29 -14.88 12.05
C SER A 454 5.99 -15.31 13.49
N GLU A 455 4.96 -16.16 13.67
CA GLU A 455 4.52 -16.60 14.99
C GLU A 455 5.48 -17.62 15.60
N LYS A 456 5.93 -18.60 14.81
CA LYS A 456 6.90 -19.60 15.26
C LYS A 456 8.25 -18.96 15.62
N MET A 457 8.74 -18.05 14.79
CA MET A 457 9.97 -17.33 15.08
C MET A 457 9.84 -16.42 16.31
N MET A 458 8.69 -15.76 16.50
CA MET A 458 8.44 -15.00 17.73
C MET A 458 8.41 -15.89 18.98
N MET A 459 7.91 -17.13 18.87
CA MET A 459 7.95 -18.10 19.98
C MET A 459 9.38 -18.51 20.31
N ASP A 460 10.21 -18.81 19.31
CA ASP A 460 11.60 -19.23 19.51
C ASP A 460 12.45 -18.10 20.12
N ILE A 461 12.32 -16.87 19.60
CA ILE A 461 12.98 -15.68 20.16
C ILE A 461 12.53 -15.43 21.60
N ARG A 462 11.22 -15.55 21.88
CA ARG A 462 10.72 -15.40 23.26
C ARG A 462 11.34 -16.43 24.20
N ARG A 463 11.44 -17.68 23.77
CA ARG A 463 11.97 -18.78 24.59
C ARG A 463 13.45 -18.55 24.93
N GLU A 464 14.27 -18.26 23.93
CA GLU A 464 15.70 -18.05 24.13
C GLU A 464 16.00 -16.79 24.96
N PHE A 465 15.21 -15.73 24.73
CA PHE A 465 15.28 -14.51 25.52
C PHE A 465 14.89 -14.77 26.99
N LEU A 466 13.81 -15.53 27.24
CA LEU A 466 13.39 -15.93 28.59
C LEU A 466 14.50 -16.66 29.34
N ASP A 467 15.10 -17.66 28.71
CA ASP A 467 16.17 -18.46 29.31
C ASP A 467 17.39 -17.59 29.68
N SER A 468 17.75 -16.65 28.80
CA SER A 468 18.85 -15.70 29.03
C SER A 468 18.55 -14.68 30.13
N ALA A 469 17.33 -14.14 30.16
CA ALA A 469 16.90 -13.16 31.17
C ALA A 469 16.82 -13.81 32.57
N LEU A 470 16.26 -15.02 32.67
CA LEU A 470 16.21 -15.78 33.93
C LEU A 470 17.62 -16.08 34.48
N LEU A 471 18.57 -16.43 33.61
CA LEU A 471 19.97 -16.64 34.01
C LEU A 471 20.64 -15.36 34.53
N LYS A 472 20.38 -14.21 33.92
CA LYS A 472 20.90 -12.90 34.38
C LYS A 472 20.33 -12.52 35.75
N VAL A 473 19.03 -12.72 35.96
CA VAL A 473 18.35 -12.42 37.23
C VAL A 473 18.79 -13.38 38.34
N ALA A 474 18.86 -14.68 38.06
CA ALA A 474 19.35 -15.66 39.05
C ALA A 474 20.76 -15.32 39.55
N LYS A 475 21.64 -14.83 38.67
CA LYS A 475 23.00 -14.41 39.04
C LYS A 475 23.05 -13.10 39.85
N SER A 476 22.10 -12.19 39.70
CA SER A 476 22.14 -10.88 40.34
C SER A 476 21.44 -10.81 41.71
N TYR A 477 20.49 -11.72 42.02
CA TYR A 477 19.69 -11.64 43.25
C TYR A 477 19.93 -12.75 44.28
N LEU A 478 20.68 -13.82 43.95
CA LEU A 478 21.00 -14.90 44.89
C LEU A 478 22.26 -14.61 45.75
N THR A 479 22.28 -13.47 46.46
CA THR A 479 23.26 -13.24 47.53
C THR A 479 22.60 -13.44 48.90
N GLU A 480 23.23 -14.25 49.73
CA GLU A 480 22.66 -15.00 50.87
C GLU A 480 22.43 -14.17 52.16
N GLU A 481 22.59 -12.84 52.12
CA GLU A 481 22.97 -12.07 53.32
C GLU A 481 21.88 -11.22 54.00
N GLN A 482 20.60 -11.36 53.65
CA GLN A 482 19.52 -10.58 54.27
C GLN A 482 18.45 -11.42 54.97
N VAL A 483 18.85 -12.23 55.97
CA VAL A 483 17.90 -12.84 56.92
C VAL A 483 18.54 -12.99 58.30
N ARG A 484 18.63 -11.90 59.08
CA ARG A 484 18.65 -12.02 60.54
C ARG A 484 17.36 -11.38 61.05
N LEU A 485 16.40 -12.23 61.42
CA LEU A 485 15.26 -11.79 62.22
C LEU A 485 15.82 -11.29 63.56
N GLN A 486 15.40 -10.11 64.00
CA GLN A 486 15.73 -9.59 65.32
C GLN A 486 14.99 -10.44 66.36
N ASP A 487 15.71 -11.00 67.34
CA ASP A 487 15.09 -11.80 68.40
C ASP A 487 14.05 -10.95 69.16
N PRO A 488 12.90 -11.52 69.55
CA PRO A 488 11.90 -10.78 70.31
C PRO A 488 12.48 -10.32 71.67
N GLY A 489 12.15 -9.09 72.09
CA GLY A 489 12.64 -8.51 73.35
C GLY A 489 12.12 -9.22 74.60
N SER A 490 12.83 -9.07 75.74
CA SER A 490 12.57 -9.82 76.98
C SER A 490 11.20 -9.54 77.59
N ASP A 491 10.48 -10.60 77.90
CA ASP A 491 9.13 -10.60 78.48
C ASP A 491 9.05 -9.84 79.81
N GLY A 492 7.99 -9.04 80.01
CA GLY A 492 7.87 -8.09 81.13
C GLY A 492 7.94 -8.68 82.54
N ALA A 493 7.60 -9.96 82.71
CA ALA A 493 7.73 -10.68 83.99
C ALA A 493 9.20 -10.96 84.36
N THR A 494 10.04 -11.28 83.37
CA THR A 494 11.49 -11.46 83.56
C THR A 494 12.16 -10.13 83.90
N GLY A 495 11.69 -9.03 83.30
CA GLY A 495 12.14 -7.68 83.65
C GLY A 495 11.79 -7.26 85.08
N ALA A 496 10.61 -7.64 85.58
CA ALA A 496 10.18 -7.36 86.96
C ALA A 496 10.94 -8.19 87.99
N ALA A 497 11.18 -9.47 87.71
CA ALA A 497 11.97 -10.35 88.58
C ALA A 497 13.39 -9.82 88.81
N GLN A 498 14.07 -9.36 87.75
CA GLN A 498 15.42 -8.80 87.85
C GLN A 498 15.52 -7.53 88.71
N GLN A 499 14.44 -6.77 88.87
CA GLN A 499 14.44 -5.60 89.77
C GLN A 499 14.19 -6.00 91.23
N LEU A 500 13.41 -7.06 91.47
CA LEU A 500 13.13 -7.57 92.81
C LEU A 500 14.33 -8.30 93.43
N GLU A 501 15.17 -8.97 92.62
CA GLU A 501 16.40 -9.62 93.10
C GLU A 501 17.40 -8.65 93.71
N LYS A 502 17.34 -7.36 93.34
CA LYS A 502 18.27 -6.32 93.83
C LYS A 502 17.96 -5.87 95.26
N ILE A 503 16.82 -6.24 95.83
CA ILE A 503 16.46 -5.90 97.21
C ILE A 503 16.92 -7.04 98.13
N PRO A 504 17.80 -6.80 99.12
CA PRO A 504 18.33 -7.83 100.01
C PRO A 504 17.33 -8.17 101.12
N ASN A 505 16.10 -8.54 100.73
CA ASN A 505 15.08 -9.10 101.58
C ASN A 505 14.67 -10.47 101.01
N VAL A 506 14.71 -11.49 101.85
CA VAL A 506 14.44 -12.89 101.46
C VAL A 506 13.08 -13.02 100.74
N TYR A 507 12.06 -12.28 101.16
CA TYR A 507 10.74 -12.33 100.51
C TYR A 507 10.74 -11.75 99.10
N ALA A 508 11.54 -10.70 98.83
CA ALA A 508 11.67 -10.13 97.49
C ALA A 508 12.41 -11.08 96.54
N GLN A 509 13.42 -11.81 97.04
CA GLN A 509 14.11 -12.83 96.26
C GLN A 509 13.20 -14.02 95.93
N TYR A 510 12.37 -14.47 96.87
CA TYR A 510 11.37 -15.51 96.58
C TYR A 510 10.34 -15.05 95.54
N ALA A 511 9.87 -13.80 95.61
CA ALA A 511 8.96 -13.25 94.62
C ALA A 511 9.60 -13.16 93.22
N ALA A 512 10.89 -12.79 93.13
CA ALA A 512 11.62 -12.78 91.88
C ALA A 512 11.78 -14.17 91.26
N VAL A 513 12.12 -15.18 92.08
CA VAL A 513 12.19 -16.57 91.62
C VAL A 513 10.82 -17.05 91.13
N ALA A 514 9.73 -16.75 91.84
CA ALA A 514 8.38 -17.10 91.43
C ALA A 514 7.98 -16.43 90.11
N LEU A 515 8.35 -15.16 89.89
CA LEU A 515 8.11 -14.44 88.64
C LEU A 515 8.96 -14.98 87.48
N ASN A 516 10.21 -15.36 87.73
CA ASN A 516 11.07 -16.01 86.72
C ASN A 516 10.53 -17.40 86.34
N ILE A 517 10.02 -18.17 87.31
CA ILE A 517 9.35 -19.45 87.02
C ILE A 517 8.03 -19.18 86.25
N GLY A 518 7.27 -18.16 86.64
CA GLY A 518 6.04 -17.76 85.96
C GLY A 518 6.27 -17.29 84.52
N SER A 519 7.34 -16.52 84.25
CA SER A 519 7.68 -16.09 82.88
C SER A 519 8.17 -17.26 82.03
N ALA A 520 8.95 -18.18 82.61
CA ALA A 520 9.38 -19.40 81.94
C ALA A 520 8.19 -20.32 81.57
N LEU A 521 7.11 -20.31 82.35
CA LEU A 521 5.93 -21.15 82.12
C LEU A 521 4.87 -20.50 81.21
N PHE A 522 4.70 -19.17 81.24
CA PHE A 522 3.58 -18.49 80.56
C PHE A 522 3.99 -17.34 79.61
N GLY A 523 5.27 -17.00 79.51
CA GLY A 523 5.78 -15.99 78.58
C GLY A 523 5.86 -16.50 77.14
N GLY A 524 5.26 -15.77 76.19
CA GLY A 524 5.31 -16.11 74.77
C GLY A 524 5.27 -14.86 73.88
N SER A 525 6.34 -14.63 73.12
CA SER A 525 6.47 -13.58 72.11
C SER A 525 6.40 -14.16 70.68
N SER A 526 5.76 -13.46 69.75
CA SER A 526 5.76 -13.80 68.31
C SER A 526 6.19 -12.60 67.46
N SER A 527 6.92 -12.86 66.37
CA SER A 527 7.32 -11.84 65.38
C SER A 527 7.04 -12.34 63.96
N GLU A 528 6.47 -11.47 63.13
CA GLU A 528 6.25 -11.69 61.69
C GLU A 528 6.90 -10.57 60.89
N ALA A 529 7.56 -10.91 59.78
CA ALA A 529 8.14 -9.94 58.85
C ALA A 529 7.72 -10.27 57.41
N ASN A 530 7.24 -9.25 56.68
CA ASN A 530 6.95 -9.31 55.24
C ASN A 530 7.89 -8.35 54.52
N MET A 531 8.57 -8.81 53.47
CA MET A 531 9.41 -7.96 52.63
C MET A 531 9.07 -8.17 51.15
N THR A 532 8.84 -7.06 50.44
CA THR A 532 8.60 -7.02 49.00
C THR A 532 9.65 -6.13 48.38
N LYS A 533 10.43 -6.61 47.40
CA LYS A 533 11.40 -5.78 46.67
C LYS A 533 10.95 -5.64 45.21
N LEU A 534 10.67 -4.42 44.79
CA LEU A 534 10.36 -4.08 43.39
C LEU A 534 11.64 -3.60 42.71
N VAL A 535 11.94 -4.15 41.53
CA VAL A 535 13.05 -3.70 40.67
C VAL A 535 12.42 -3.14 39.42
N SER A 536 12.53 -1.84 39.17
CA SER A 536 12.03 -1.21 37.95
C SER A 536 13.18 -0.89 37.00
N ALA A 537 13.41 -1.75 36.00
CA ALA A 537 14.23 -1.43 34.85
C ALA A 537 13.54 -1.94 33.59
N GLN A 538 13.26 -1.02 32.66
CA GLN A 538 12.82 -1.36 31.32
C GLN A 538 14.08 -1.50 30.46
N GLN A 539 14.22 -2.63 29.78
CA GLN A 539 15.35 -2.88 28.88
C GLN A 539 14.85 -3.06 27.45
N GLU A 540 15.68 -2.63 26.50
CA GLU A 540 15.46 -2.77 25.07
C GLU A 540 16.68 -3.47 24.47
N GLU A 541 16.45 -4.59 23.79
CA GLU A 541 17.47 -5.34 23.06
C GLU A 541 17.12 -5.32 21.57
N LEU A 542 18.10 -5.04 20.72
CA LEU A 542 17.90 -4.94 19.27
C LEU A 542 18.77 -5.99 18.59
N LEU A 543 18.12 -6.96 17.94
CA LEU A 543 18.77 -7.99 17.14
C LEU A 543 18.73 -7.55 15.67
N GLU A 544 19.88 -7.54 15.01
CA GLU A 544 20.00 -7.24 13.59
C GLU A 544 20.22 -8.54 12.80
N ASP A 545 19.42 -8.75 11.77
CA ASP A 545 19.48 -9.88 10.84
C ASP A 545 19.54 -9.33 9.41
N ASN A 546 20.30 -9.99 8.54
CA ASN A 546 20.50 -9.56 7.17
C ASN A 546 19.92 -10.61 6.21
N LYS A 547 19.04 -10.20 5.30
CA LYS A 547 18.42 -11.13 4.34
C LYS A 547 18.64 -10.68 2.90
N MET A 548 18.88 -11.62 2.01
CA MET A 548 18.92 -11.36 0.57
C MET A 548 17.51 -11.26 0.00
N VAL A 549 17.31 -10.26 -0.86
CA VAL A 549 16.08 -10.02 -1.61
C VAL A 549 16.41 -9.92 -3.08
N SER A 550 15.60 -10.58 -3.90
CA SER A 550 15.66 -10.47 -5.34
C SER A 550 15.21 -9.09 -5.80
N GLU A 551 16.06 -8.46 -6.61
CA GLU A 551 15.76 -7.24 -7.34
C GLU A 551 15.87 -7.50 -8.84
N TYR A 552 15.23 -6.62 -9.60
CA TYR A 552 15.14 -6.74 -11.04
C TYR A 552 15.67 -5.48 -11.73
N GLY A 553 16.39 -5.67 -12.83
CA GLY A 553 16.84 -4.60 -13.71
C GLY A 553 16.48 -4.94 -15.14
N GLN A 554 16.25 -3.92 -15.97
CA GLN A 554 15.89 -4.10 -17.37
C GLN A 554 16.87 -3.38 -18.28
N GLN A 555 17.40 -4.08 -19.26
CA GLN A 555 18.27 -3.51 -20.29
C GLN A 555 17.61 -3.60 -21.66
N THR A 556 17.57 -2.47 -22.36
CA THR A 556 17.16 -2.42 -23.77
C THR A 556 18.37 -2.66 -24.65
N LEU A 557 18.26 -3.53 -25.65
CA LEU A 557 19.34 -3.81 -26.57
C LEU A 557 19.16 -3.04 -27.87
N THR A 558 20.16 -2.23 -28.19
CA THR A 558 20.23 -1.54 -29.48
C THR A 558 21.06 -2.36 -30.44
N SER A 559 20.63 -2.45 -31.70
CA SER A 559 21.41 -3.12 -32.72
C SER A 559 22.69 -2.34 -33.00
N GLU A 560 23.82 -3.05 -33.01
CA GLU A 560 25.06 -2.46 -33.49
C GLU A 560 25.03 -2.51 -35.03
N ALA A 561 24.87 -1.35 -35.66
CA ALA A 561 25.07 -1.24 -37.10
C ALA A 561 26.52 -1.62 -37.40
N THR A 562 26.73 -2.76 -38.04
CA THR A 562 28.04 -3.17 -38.56
C THR A 562 28.49 -2.12 -39.59
N LYS A 563 29.34 -1.20 -39.15
CA LYS A 563 30.02 -0.23 -40.03
C LYS A 563 31.05 -0.91 -40.91
#